data_AF-A0A8T9MVV8-F1
#
_entry.id   AF-A0A8T9MVV8-F1
#
_cell.length_a   1.000
_cell.length_b   1.000
_cell.length_c   1.000
_cell.angle_alpha   90.00
_cell.angle_beta   90.00
_cell.angle_gamma   90.00
#
_symmetry.space_group_name_H-M   'P 1'
#
loop_
_entity.id
_entity.type
_entity.pdbx_description
1 polymer ?
#
loop_
_entity_poly.entity_id
_entity_poly.type
_entity_poly.pdbx_seq_one_letter_code
_entity_poly.pdbx_strand_id
1 'polypeptide(L)'
;MKKSSFGSIQKGILTTDCDQIKIHYKSLSRLDIANLRNVLRNTLAMMPSQKFEYSSHVNDKVRNKEVSLESEIIQSTLDVFLSNSDGSSNCLIEYNEKSENNKIRYRRILLRSLVTKLVDIKDNGEIKCNYCFVINIDTGRVVTVYWNKASDSHDSLDESIYQEPCVAKGLGIKSNIKDVGSMSGSLKTE
;
A
#
# COMPACT_ATOMS: atom_id res chain seq x y z
N MET A 1 -2.10 30.56 -10.41
CA MET A 1 -3.19 29.99 -9.59
C MET A 1 -2.78 28.60 -9.13
N LYS A 2 -2.64 28.35 -7.81
CA LYS A 2 -2.49 26.97 -7.31
C LYS A 2 -3.80 26.23 -7.59
N LYS A 3 -3.75 25.13 -8.35
CA LYS A 3 -4.92 24.25 -8.51
C LYS A 3 -5.32 23.75 -7.12
N SER A 4 -6.57 23.95 -6.72
CA SER A 4 -7.10 23.36 -5.49
C SER A 4 -7.18 21.83 -5.65
N SER A 5 -6.81 21.09 -4.61
CA SER A 5 -7.02 19.64 -4.55
C SER A 5 -8.52 19.36 -4.42
N PHE A 6 -9.01 18.33 -5.10
CA PHE A 6 -10.42 17.94 -5.09
C PHE A 6 -10.55 16.43 -4.91
N GLY A 7 -11.71 15.99 -4.43
CA GLY A 7 -12.10 14.59 -4.56
C GLY A 7 -13.29 14.17 -3.71
N SER A 8 -13.45 12.86 -3.55
CA SER A 8 -14.43 12.25 -2.63
C SER A 8 -13.75 11.60 -1.44
N ILE A 9 -14.35 11.70 -0.25
CA ILE A 9 -13.91 10.94 0.92
C ILE A 9 -14.37 9.51 0.76
N GLN A 10 -13.45 8.56 0.87
CA GLN A 10 -13.80 7.13 0.91
C GLN A 10 -13.49 6.58 2.31
N LYS A 11 -14.48 5.90 2.91
CA LYS A 11 -14.23 4.91 3.95
C LYS A 11 -13.94 3.58 3.25
N GLY A 12 -12.92 2.85 3.69
CA GLY A 12 -12.61 1.54 3.13
C GLY A 12 -13.84 0.63 3.22
N ILE A 13 -14.35 0.17 2.06
CA ILE A 13 -15.42 -0.84 2.02
C ILE A 13 -14.74 -2.20 2.13
N LEU A 14 -15.19 -3.00 3.10
CA LEU A 14 -14.70 -4.35 3.35
C LEU A 14 -15.28 -5.31 2.30
N THR A 15 -14.41 -6.09 1.66
CA THR A 15 -14.80 -7.24 0.83
C THR A 15 -14.14 -8.49 1.38
N THR A 16 -14.93 -9.55 1.56
CA THR A 16 -14.50 -10.87 2.03
C THR A 16 -14.07 -11.72 0.83
N ASP A 17 -12.92 -11.38 0.24
CA ASP A 17 -12.27 -12.24 -0.75
C ASP A 17 -11.49 -13.34 -0.01
N CYS A 18 -11.92 -14.60 -0.11
CA CYS A 18 -11.33 -15.74 0.61
C CYS A 18 -9.82 -15.95 0.40
N ASP A 19 -9.27 -15.44 -0.72
CA ASP A 19 -7.85 -15.59 -1.07
C ASP A 19 -7.02 -14.34 -0.77
N GLN A 20 -7.60 -13.37 -0.06
CA GLN A 20 -6.98 -12.11 0.26
C GLN A 20 -6.63 -12.04 1.75
N ILE A 21 -5.35 -11.87 2.04
CA ILE A 21 -4.85 -11.55 3.38
C ILE A 21 -4.73 -10.04 3.47
N LYS A 22 -5.31 -9.46 4.51
CA LYS A 22 -5.09 -8.05 4.88
C LYS A 22 -4.51 -8.05 6.29
N ILE A 23 -3.53 -7.19 6.57
CA ILE A 23 -2.87 -7.11 7.87
C ILE A 23 -2.67 -5.64 8.20
N HIS A 24 -3.20 -5.20 9.33
CA HIS A 24 -2.95 -3.85 9.83
C HIS A 24 -1.48 -3.68 10.26
N TYR A 25 -0.90 -2.50 10.07
CA TYR A 25 0.53 -2.29 10.33
C TYR A 25 0.95 -2.56 11.79
N LYS A 26 0.03 -2.38 12.76
CA LYS A 26 0.29 -2.67 14.18
C LYS A 26 0.53 -4.16 14.45
N SER A 27 0.02 -5.04 13.59
CA SER A 27 0.19 -6.49 13.69
C SER A 27 1.42 -7.02 12.94
N LEU A 28 2.12 -6.15 12.18
CA LEU A 28 3.35 -6.52 11.48
C LEU A 28 4.56 -6.37 12.41
N SER A 29 5.49 -7.31 12.32
CA SER A 29 6.77 -7.16 13.02
C SER A 29 7.63 -6.07 12.36
N ARG A 30 8.59 -5.52 13.10
CA ARG A 30 9.59 -4.60 12.55
C ARG A 30 10.36 -5.21 11.37
N LEU A 31 10.61 -6.53 11.43
CA LEU A 31 11.26 -7.28 10.36
C LEU A 31 10.39 -7.34 9.10
N ASP A 32 9.07 -7.56 9.25
CA ASP A 32 8.15 -7.57 8.12
C ASP A 32 8.09 -6.20 7.45
N ILE A 33 7.99 -5.13 8.23
CA ILE A 33 8.02 -3.75 7.70
C ILE A 33 9.33 -3.48 6.95
N ALA A 34 10.47 -3.89 7.51
CA ALA A 34 11.77 -3.76 6.84
C ALA A 34 11.84 -4.55 5.53
N ASN A 35 11.28 -5.76 5.49
CA ASN A 35 11.21 -6.58 4.29
C ASN A 35 10.34 -5.92 3.20
N LEU A 36 9.17 -5.39 3.57
CA LEU A 36 8.30 -4.66 2.65
C LEU A 36 9.01 -3.45 2.03
N ARG A 37 9.78 -2.70 2.84
CA ARG A 37 10.62 -1.59 2.35
C ARG A 37 11.68 -2.05 1.38
N ASN A 38 12.40 -3.12 1.71
CA ASN A 38 13.48 -3.62 0.88
C ASN A 38 12.96 -4.10 -0.48
N VAL A 39 11.85 -4.84 -0.50
CA VAL A 39 11.17 -5.24 -1.74
C VAL A 39 10.79 -4.01 -2.55
N LEU A 40 10.06 -3.06 -1.96
CA LEU A 40 9.63 -1.87 -2.68
C LEU A 40 10.80 -1.01 -3.18
N ARG A 41 11.86 -0.83 -2.37
CA ARG A 41 13.05 -0.08 -2.75
C ARG A 41 13.73 -0.69 -3.98
N ASN A 42 13.92 -2.01 -3.97
CA ASN A 42 14.54 -2.73 -5.08
C ASN A 42 13.68 -2.64 -6.34
N THR A 43 12.37 -2.82 -6.20
CA THR A 43 11.42 -2.67 -7.32
C THR A 43 11.50 -1.29 -7.95
N LEU A 44 11.44 -0.22 -7.14
CA LEU A 44 11.49 1.16 -7.63
C LEU A 44 12.85 1.50 -8.27
N ALA A 45 13.95 0.96 -7.75
CA ALA A 45 15.29 1.17 -8.31
C ALA A 45 15.47 0.53 -9.71
N MET A 46 14.68 -0.49 -10.03
CA MET A 46 14.70 -1.17 -11.33
C MET A 46 13.78 -0.51 -12.37
N MET A 47 12.97 0.49 -11.99
CA MET A 47 12.05 1.14 -12.93
C MET A 47 12.80 2.08 -13.88
N PRO A 48 12.65 1.93 -15.21
CA PRO A 48 13.43 2.69 -16.21
C PRO A 48 13.04 4.18 -16.31
N SER A 49 11.96 4.60 -15.66
CA SER A 49 11.57 6.01 -15.55
C SER A 49 11.27 6.35 -14.10
N GLN A 50 11.73 7.51 -13.61
CA GLN A 50 11.36 8.07 -12.31
C GLN A 50 9.87 8.52 -12.24
N LYS A 51 9.01 7.95 -13.07
CA LYS A 51 7.58 8.23 -13.10
C LYS A 51 6.83 7.02 -12.59
N PHE A 52 5.88 7.27 -11.69
CA PHE A 52 4.97 6.24 -11.21
C PHE A 52 4.11 5.72 -12.35
N GLU A 53 3.96 4.40 -12.40
CA GLU A 53 2.91 3.77 -13.17
C GLU A 53 1.61 3.76 -12.38
N TYR A 54 0.53 4.17 -13.01
CA TYR A 54 -0.81 4.20 -12.41
C TYR A 54 -1.69 3.09 -12.99
N SER A 55 -2.58 2.53 -12.18
CA SER A 55 -3.61 1.59 -12.64
C SER A 55 -4.65 2.30 -13.52
N SER A 56 -5.38 1.52 -14.32
CA SER A 56 -6.58 2.04 -15.02
C SER A 56 -7.55 2.66 -14.02
N HIS A 57 -7.74 2.04 -12.86
CA HIS A 57 -8.63 2.53 -11.81
C HIS A 57 -8.21 3.92 -11.28
N VAL A 58 -6.91 4.21 -11.11
CA VAL A 58 -6.45 5.57 -10.77
C VAL A 58 -6.77 6.55 -11.90
N ASN A 59 -6.47 6.15 -13.14
CA ASN A 59 -6.73 7.00 -14.31
C ASN A 59 -8.23 7.32 -14.46
N ASP A 60 -9.10 6.36 -14.16
CA ASP A 60 -10.55 6.53 -14.18
C ASP A 60 -11.01 7.52 -13.10
N LYS A 61 -10.53 7.37 -11.85
CA LYS A 61 -10.82 8.30 -10.76
C LYS A 61 -10.42 9.75 -11.11
N VAL A 62 -9.24 9.93 -11.69
CA VAL A 62 -8.74 11.25 -12.11
C VAL A 62 -9.59 11.81 -13.26
N ARG A 63 -9.88 10.98 -14.29
CA ARG A 63 -10.70 11.37 -15.44
C ARG A 63 -12.12 11.77 -15.02
N ASN A 64 -12.71 11.05 -14.07
CA ASN A 64 -14.03 11.32 -13.52
C ASN A 64 -14.06 12.47 -12.48
N LYS A 65 -12.91 13.10 -12.22
CA LYS A 65 -12.74 14.14 -11.20
C LYS A 65 -13.11 13.70 -9.78
N GLU A 66 -12.95 12.42 -9.48
CA GLU A 66 -13.16 11.86 -8.14
C GLU A 66 -11.96 12.10 -7.22
N VAL A 67 -10.78 12.37 -7.78
CA VAL A 67 -9.55 12.67 -7.04
C VAL A 67 -8.57 13.48 -7.88
N SER A 68 -7.87 14.44 -7.26
CA SER A 68 -6.68 15.06 -7.84
C SER A 68 -5.46 14.15 -7.68
N LEU A 69 -4.66 13.99 -8.75
CA LEU A 69 -3.43 13.22 -8.68
C LEU A 69 -2.31 14.05 -8.05
N GLU A 70 -1.80 13.59 -6.91
CA GLU A 70 -0.79 14.31 -6.11
C GLU A 70 0.57 13.59 -6.13
N SER A 71 1.22 13.53 -7.29
CA SER A 71 2.47 12.76 -7.47
C SER A 71 3.60 13.17 -6.51
N GLU A 72 3.72 14.46 -6.16
CA GLU A 72 4.69 14.95 -5.18
C GLU A 72 4.41 14.43 -3.76
N ILE A 73 3.13 14.31 -3.39
CA ILE A 73 2.73 13.73 -2.09
C ILE A 73 3.03 12.23 -2.08
N ILE A 74 2.78 11.53 -3.19
CA ILE A 74 3.13 10.11 -3.33
C ILE A 74 4.64 9.93 -3.15
N GLN A 75 5.45 10.71 -3.86
CA GLN A 75 6.92 10.63 -3.78
C GLN A 75 7.43 10.89 -2.36
N SER A 76 7.03 12.01 -1.76
CA SER A 76 7.48 12.34 -0.38
C SER A 76 7.03 11.32 0.66
N THR A 77 5.83 10.73 0.50
CA THR A 77 5.36 9.66 1.39
C THR A 77 6.19 8.38 1.23
N LEU A 78 6.58 8.04 -0.01
CA LEU A 78 7.47 6.91 -0.27
C LEU A 78 8.87 7.17 0.28
N ASP A 79 9.42 8.37 0.13
CA ASP A 79 10.75 8.72 0.67
C ASP A 79 10.78 8.57 2.19
N VAL A 80 9.75 9.05 2.89
CA VAL A 80 9.58 8.83 4.34
C VAL A 80 9.43 7.34 4.66
N PHE A 81 8.61 6.62 3.90
CA PHE A 81 8.43 5.18 4.14
C PHE A 81 9.75 4.41 3.95
N LEU A 82 10.56 4.75 2.96
CA LEU A 82 11.77 4.03 2.58
C LEU A 82 13.02 4.44 3.38
N SER A 83 13.07 5.65 3.96
CA SER A 83 14.21 6.14 4.74
C SER A 83 14.23 5.68 6.20
N ASN A 84 13.10 5.23 6.75
CA ASN A 84 13.02 4.79 8.14
C ASN A 84 13.75 3.44 8.36
N SER A 85 14.85 3.48 9.11
CA SER A 85 15.75 2.35 9.38
C SER A 85 15.40 1.54 10.65
N ASP A 86 14.52 2.06 11.51
CA ASP A 86 14.17 1.50 12.82
C ASP A 86 13.06 0.43 12.78
N GLY A 87 12.51 0.15 11.59
CA GLY A 87 11.40 -0.77 11.40
C GLY A 87 10.03 -0.23 11.90
N SER A 88 9.95 1.03 12.36
CA SER A 88 8.68 1.71 12.61
C SER A 88 8.15 2.30 11.31
N SER A 89 6.83 2.45 11.15
CA SER A 89 6.25 3.11 9.96
C SER A 89 5.17 4.10 10.35
N ASN A 90 5.43 5.38 10.12
CA ASN A 90 4.46 6.45 10.36
C ASN A 90 3.46 6.63 9.21
N CYS A 91 3.71 5.96 8.07
CA CYS A 91 2.91 6.11 6.86
C CYS A 91 2.18 4.82 6.45
N LEU A 92 2.60 3.65 6.95
CA LEU A 92 1.97 2.37 6.59
C LEU A 92 0.70 2.19 7.40
N ILE A 93 -0.40 1.87 6.71
CA ILE A 93 -1.68 1.56 7.33
C ILE A 93 -1.98 0.06 7.23
N GLU A 94 -1.85 -0.52 6.04
CA GLU A 94 -2.24 -1.91 5.79
C GLU A 94 -1.27 -2.58 4.81
N TYR A 95 -0.99 -3.86 5.04
CA TYR A 95 -0.44 -4.80 4.06
C TYR A 95 -1.55 -5.68 3.51
N ASN A 96 -1.50 -5.97 2.22
CA ASN A 96 -2.51 -6.72 1.51
C ASN A 96 -1.88 -7.67 0.49
N GLU A 97 -2.16 -8.96 0.64
CA GLU A 97 -1.69 -10.01 -0.26
C GLU A 97 -2.88 -10.73 -0.85
N LYS A 98 -2.82 -11.06 -2.14
CA LYS A 98 -3.76 -12.02 -2.74
C LYS A 98 -2.98 -13.13 -3.39
N SER A 99 -3.38 -14.36 -3.08
CA SER A 99 -2.84 -15.56 -3.71
C SER A 99 -3.88 -16.16 -4.66
N GLU A 100 -3.43 -16.83 -5.70
CA GLU A 100 -4.28 -17.57 -6.64
C GLU A 100 -3.55 -18.85 -7.01
N ASN A 101 -4.19 -20.01 -6.83
CA ASN A 101 -3.56 -21.33 -7.08
C ASN A 101 -2.20 -21.51 -6.36
N ASN A 102 -2.12 -21.14 -5.07
CA ASN A 102 -0.90 -21.17 -4.26
C ASN A 102 0.27 -20.31 -4.80
N LYS A 103 -0.01 -19.36 -5.69
CA LYS A 103 0.96 -18.37 -6.15
C LYS A 103 0.52 -16.98 -5.70
N ILE A 104 1.45 -16.24 -5.11
CA ILE A 104 1.23 -14.83 -4.76
C ILE A 104 0.98 -14.07 -6.07
N ARG A 105 -0.21 -13.51 -6.21
CA ARG A 105 -0.62 -12.73 -7.38
C ARG A 105 -0.20 -11.28 -7.23
N TYR A 106 -0.34 -10.73 -6.03
CA TYR A 106 0.16 -9.40 -5.71
C TYR A 106 0.40 -9.24 -4.21
N ARG A 107 1.38 -8.40 -3.90
CA ARG A 107 1.56 -7.81 -2.57
C ARG A 107 1.42 -6.31 -2.68
N ARG A 108 0.64 -5.72 -1.79
CA ARG A 108 0.27 -4.31 -1.80
C ARG A 108 0.40 -3.74 -0.40
N ILE A 109 0.73 -2.46 -0.33
CA ILE A 109 0.68 -1.70 0.91
C ILE A 109 -0.18 -0.45 0.71
N LEU A 110 -0.94 -0.10 1.73
CA LEU A 110 -1.66 1.17 1.84
C LEU A 110 -0.79 2.14 2.63
N LEU A 111 -0.40 3.23 1.99
CA LEU A 111 0.34 4.33 2.59
C LEU A 111 -0.55 5.56 2.74
N ARG A 112 -0.34 6.30 3.83
CA ARG A 112 -0.97 7.59 4.14
C ARG A 112 0.09 8.67 4.26
N SER A 113 -0.15 9.79 3.59
CA SER A 113 0.73 10.96 3.69
C SER A 113 0.66 11.58 5.08
N LEU A 114 1.80 12.03 5.59
CA LEU A 114 1.86 12.85 6.82
C LEU A 114 1.38 14.28 6.58
N VAL A 115 1.38 14.73 5.31
CA VAL A 115 0.90 16.05 4.91
C VAL A 115 -0.62 16.07 4.91
N THR A 116 -1.18 17.11 5.51
CA THR A 116 -2.62 17.41 5.47
C THR A 116 -2.89 18.54 4.48
N LYS A 117 -3.90 18.41 3.64
CA LYS A 117 -4.37 19.44 2.70
C LYS A 117 -5.85 19.76 2.92
N LEU A 118 -6.24 21.00 2.61
CA LEU A 118 -7.64 21.33 2.38
C LEU A 118 -8.01 20.80 0.99
N VAL A 119 -9.07 20.01 0.94
CA VAL A 119 -9.58 19.38 -0.27
C VAL A 119 -11.04 19.77 -0.41
N ASP A 120 -11.41 20.26 -1.59
CA ASP A 120 -12.81 20.50 -1.92
C ASP A 120 -13.50 19.16 -2.16
N ILE A 121 -14.36 18.78 -1.21
CA ILE A 121 -15.13 17.55 -1.29
C ILE A 121 -16.52 17.90 -1.79
N LYS A 122 -16.90 17.29 -2.91
CA LYS A 122 -18.23 17.44 -3.50
C LYS A 122 -19.30 17.27 -2.42
N ASP A 123 -20.21 18.24 -2.33
CA ASP A 123 -21.34 18.29 -1.40
C ASP A 123 -20.98 18.49 0.10
N ASN A 124 -19.70 18.57 0.46
CA ASN A 124 -19.23 18.74 1.85
C ASN A 124 -18.33 19.97 2.07
N GLY A 125 -17.92 20.67 1.00
CA GLY A 125 -17.01 21.82 1.06
C GLY A 125 -15.56 21.43 1.37
N GLU A 126 -14.76 22.41 1.81
CA GLU A 126 -13.34 22.20 2.09
C GLU A 126 -13.12 21.43 3.39
N ILE A 127 -12.50 20.26 3.29
CA ILE A 127 -12.17 19.40 4.45
C ILE A 127 -10.66 19.16 4.50
N LYS A 128 -10.10 19.11 5.71
CA LYS A 128 -8.73 18.68 5.95
C LYS A 128 -8.60 17.17 5.74
N CYS A 129 -7.77 16.77 4.78
CA CYS A 129 -7.56 15.38 4.40
C CYS A 129 -6.07 15.03 4.30
N ASN A 130 -5.75 13.76 4.46
CA ASN A 130 -4.49 13.17 4.05
C ASN A 130 -4.68 12.39 2.75
N TYR A 131 -3.64 12.34 1.95
CA TYR A 131 -3.64 11.57 0.72
C TYR A 131 -3.25 10.12 1.03
N CYS A 132 -4.09 9.18 0.63
CA CYS A 132 -3.86 7.76 0.80
C CYS A 132 -3.69 7.11 -0.57
N PHE A 133 -2.78 6.14 -0.67
CA PHE A 133 -2.57 5.40 -1.90
C PHE A 133 -2.14 3.96 -1.63
N VAL A 134 -2.56 3.07 -2.50
CA VAL A 134 -2.14 1.67 -2.50
C VAL A 134 -1.09 1.49 -3.58
N ILE A 135 0.05 0.89 -3.24
CA ILE A 135 1.11 0.54 -4.19
C ILE A 135 1.33 -0.96 -4.18
N ASN A 136 1.45 -1.57 -5.35
CA ASN A 136 1.92 -2.95 -5.47
C ASN A 136 3.45 -2.95 -5.32
N ILE A 137 3.96 -3.63 -4.30
CA ILE A 137 5.38 -3.58 -3.94
C ILE A 137 6.27 -4.35 -4.91
N ASP A 138 5.70 -5.29 -5.65
CA ASP A 138 6.41 -6.14 -6.62
C ASP A 138 6.60 -5.45 -7.97
N THR A 139 5.74 -4.47 -8.28
CA THR A 139 5.72 -3.77 -9.58
C THR A 139 5.95 -2.26 -9.48
N GLY A 140 5.87 -1.69 -8.28
CA GLY A 140 5.95 -0.24 -8.06
C GLY A 140 4.71 0.52 -8.53
N ARG A 141 3.69 -0.18 -9.07
CA ARG A 141 2.49 0.41 -9.64
C ARG A 141 1.54 0.91 -8.56
N VAL A 142 1.09 2.16 -8.67
CA VAL A 142 0.05 2.75 -7.82
C VAL A 142 -1.32 2.24 -8.27
N VAL A 143 -1.98 1.49 -7.39
CA VAL A 143 -3.20 0.72 -7.68
C VAL A 143 -4.47 1.55 -7.47
N THR A 144 -4.52 2.38 -6.43
CA THR A 144 -5.61 3.31 -6.17
C THR A 144 -5.12 4.47 -5.32
N VAL A 145 -5.84 5.58 -5.36
CA VAL A 145 -5.58 6.78 -4.56
C VAL A 145 -6.91 7.34 -4.05
N TYR A 146 -6.90 8.00 -2.89
CA TYR A 146 -8.08 8.66 -2.32
C TYR A 146 -7.69 9.66 -1.23
N TRP A 147 -8.59 10.57 -0.92
CA TRP A 147 -8.48 11.46 0.22
C TRP A 147 -9.17 10.83 1.43
N ASN A 148 -8.46 10.74 2.55
CA ASN A 148 -9.07 10.39 3.83
C ASN A 148 -9.13 11.60 4.77
N LYS A 149 -10.16 11.72 5.61
CA LYS A 149 -10.25 12.80 6.60
C LYS A 149 -9.02 12.77 7.51
N ALA A 150 -8.45 13.93 7.79
CA ALA A 150 -7.25 14.02 8.64
C ALA A 150 -7.51 13.52 10.07
N SER A 151 -8.76 13.63 10.54
CA SER A 151 -9.19 13.13 11.85
C SER A 151 -9.42 11.61 11.90
N ASP A 152 -9.43 10.91 10.77
CA ASP A 152 -9.48 9.45 10.78
C ASP A 152 -8.12 8.94 11.27
N SER A 153 -8.09 8.23 12.39
CA SER A 153 -6.84 7.76 12.96
C SER A 153 -6.38 6.42 12.39
N HIS A 154 -7.24 5.70 11.66
CA HIS A 154 -7.03 4.29 11.31
C HIS A 154 -6.68 3.40 12.52
N ASP A 155 -6.92 3.85 13.76
CA ASP A 155 -6.54 3.10 14.96
C ASP A 155 -7.48 1.93 15.27
N SER A 156 -8.73 2.05 14.84
CA SER A 156 -9.80 1.08 15.11
C SER A 156 -10.07 0.25 13.85
N LEU A 157 -9.20 -0.72 13.60
CA LEU A 157 -9.53 -1.82 12.72
C LEU A 157 -9.92 -2.99 13.62
N ASP A 158 -11.16 -3.44 13.50
CA ASP A 158 -11.66 -4.61 14.22
C ASP A 158 -10.86 -5.84 13.77
N GLU A 159 -10.00 -6.34 14.66
CA GLU A 159 -9.07 -7.45 14.39
C GLU A 159 -9.79 -8.77 14.14
N SER A 160 -11.05 -8.92 14.58
CA SER A 160 -11.87 -10.11 14.33
C SER A 160 -12.17 -10.32 12.84
N ILE A 161 -12.09 -9.23 12.06
CA ILE A 161 -12.37 -9.21 10.62
C ILE A 161 -11.20 -9.78 9.81
N TYR A 162 -10.00 -9.81 10.38
CA TYR A 162 -8.78 -10.28 9.72
C TYR A 162 -8.48 -11.77 9.98
N GLN A 163 -9.31 -12.45 10.78
CA GLN A 163 -9.11 -13.84 11.19
C GLN A 163 -9.94 -14.89 10.43
N GLU A 164 -10.79 -14.51 9.47
CA GLU A 164 -11.49 -15.49 8.65
C GLU A 164 -11.00 -15.52 7.18
N PRO A 165 -9.79 -16.05 6.91
CA PRO A 165 -9.58 -16.73 5.64
C PRO A 165 -10.48 -17.96 5.67
N CYS A 166 -11.63 -17.88 5.00
CA CYS A 166 -12.60 -18.94 4.77
C CYS A 166 -12.13 -20.31 5.29
N VAL A 167 -12.46 -20.60 6.56
CA VAL A 167 -12.10 -21.82 7.29
C VAL A 167 -12.93 -22.96 6.70
N ALA A 168 -12.59 -23.37 5.48
CA ALA A 168 -13.21 -24.49 4.78
C ALA A 168 -12.34 -24.97 3.59
N LYS A 169 -11.02 -24.97 3.74
CA LYS A 169 -10.10 -25.83 2.96
C LYS A 169 -8.75 -25.87 3.69
N GLY A 170 -8.58 -26.93 4.48
CA GLY A 170 -7.49 -27.07 5.44
C GLY A 170 -6.10 -26.95 4.85
N LEU A 171 -5.51 -25.76 4.98
CA LEU A 171 -4.09 -25.52 4.85
C LEU A 171 -3.68 -24.64 6.02
N GLY A 172 -3.09 -25.28 7.03
CA GLY A 172 -2.55 -24.60 8.20
C GLY A 172 -1.51 -23.57 7.79
N ILE A 173 -1.69 -22.34 8.26
CA ILE A 173 -0.68 -21.29 8.17
C ILE A 173 0.43 -21.66 9.17
N LYS A 174 1.44 -22.40 8.71
CA LYS A 174 2.75 -22.47 9.34
C LYS A 174 3.81 -22.10 8.31
N SER A 175 4.53 -21.02 8.63
CA SER A 175 5.90 -20.70 8.24
C SER A 175 6.25 -20.81 6.75
N ASN A 176 6.43 -19.68 6.06
CA ASN A 176 7.36 -19.56 4.93
C ASN A 176 7.80 -18.09 4.69
N ILE A 177 8.30 -17.43 5.73
CA ILE A 177 9.22 -16.28 5.58
C ILE A 177 10.65 -16.78 5.85
N LYS A 178 11.05 -17.82 5.10
CA LYS A 178 12.45 -18.20 4.89
C LYS A 178 12.57 -18.65 3.44
N ASP A 179 13.73 -18.37 2.86
CA ASP A 179 14.14 -18.68 1.48
C ASP A 179 13.74 -17.68 0.38
N VAL A 180 14.47 -16.56 0.36
CA VAL A 180 15.05 -16.09 -0.91
C VAL A 180 16.56 -16.10 -0.74
N GLY A 181 17.19 -17.06 -1.41
CA GLY A 181 18.52 -17.57 -1.08
C GLY A 181 19.69 -16.67 -1.46
N SER A 182 20.76 -16.87 -0.68
CA SER A 182 22.15 -16.74 -1.09
C SER A 182 22.40 -17.64 -2.31
N MET A 183 22.54 -17.06 -3.50
CA MET A 183 23.21 -17.71 -4.62
C MET A 183 24.70 -17.34 -4.59
N SER A 184 25.52 -18.16 -3.94
CA SER A 184 26.95 -18.19 -4.19
C SER A 184 27.22 -19.20 -5.31
N GLY A 185 27.61 -18.68 -6.48
CA GLY A 185 27.98 -19.49 -7.63
C GLY A 185 29.29 -20.24 -7.39
N SER A 186 29.27 -21.55 -7.60
CA SER A 186 30.48 -22.36 -7.76
C SER A 186 31.04 -22.15 -9.17
N LEU A 187 32.17 -21.45 -9.27
CA LEU A 187 33.05 -21.50 -10.43
C LEU A 187 33.73 -22.88 -10.47
N LYS A 188 33.43 -23.66 -11.50
CA LYS A 188 34.30 -24.75 -11.95
C LYS A 188 35.31 -24.15 -12.92
N THR A 189 36.60 -24.24 -12.59
CA THR A 189 37.69 -24.09 -13.54
C THR A 189 38.09 -25.47 -14.04
N GLU A 190 38.13 -25.61 -15.36
CA GLU A 190 38.86 -26.68 -16.07
C GLU A 190 40.37 -26.53 -15.90
#